data_AF-A0A4Z0Q355-F1
#
_entry.id   AF-A0A4Z0Q355-F1
#
_cell.length_a   1.000
_cell.length_b   1.000
_cell.length_c   1.000
_cell.angle_alpha   90.00
_cell.angle_beta   90.00
_cell.angle_gamma   90.00
#
_symmetry.space_group_name_H-M   'P 1'
#
loop_
_entity.id
_entity.type
_entity.pdbx_description
1 polymer ?
#
loop_
_entity_poly.entity_id
_entity_poly.type
_entity_poly.pdbx_seq_one_letter_code
_entity_poly.pdbx_strand_id
1 'polypeptide(L)'
;MILYFLLASLLHLTDRVEFSFLNGVVLAIGICMAISHYKHVRHDRMPYLHGFGTGIITSIVASVAFGLFFVIYTVLNPTIMDQLRARDLFGFDLSVTIAFLAILLQSVMSGVIISLVAMQYFKSPDHKPLEGIE
;
A
#
# COMPACT_ATOMS: atom_id res chain seq x y z
N MET A 1 -4.09 6.00 4.11
CA MET A 1 -2.68 6.37 4.36
C MET A 1 -2.55 7.79 4.86
N ILE A 2 -3.03 8.80 4.12
CA ILE A 2 -2.92 10.22 4.51
C ILE A 2 -3.46 10.50 5.92
N LEU A 3 -4.71 10.11 6.21
CA LEU A 3 -5.31 10.31 7.52
C LEU A 3 -4.51 9.64 8.64
N TYR A 4 -4.06 8.40 8.40
CA TYR A 4 -3.23 7.66 9.35
C TYR A 4 -1.90 8.37 9.61
N PHE A 5 -1.25 8.86 8.56
CA PHE A 5 0.01 9.59 8.68
C PHE A 5 -0.16 10.90 9.44
N LEU A 6 -1.24 11.65 9.21
CA LEU A 6 -1.54 12.87 9.97
C LEU A 6 -1.73 12.57 11.47
N LEU A 7 -2.46 11.50 11.81
CA LEU A 7 -2.64 11.08 13.19
C LEU A 7 -1.31 10.65 13.83
N ALA A 8 -0.49 9.88 13.12
CA ALA A 8 0.83 9.48 13.59
C ALA A 8 1.76 10.68 13.80
N SER A 9 1.70 11.68 12.91
CA SER A 9 2.47 12.92 13.03
C SER A 9 2.03 13.77 14.22
N LEU A 10 0.73 13.84 14.52
CA LEU A 10 0.21 14.59 15.68
C LEU A 10 0.65 13.96 17.01
N LEU A 11 0.78 12.63 17.04
CA LEU A 11 1.22 11.89 18.21
C LEU A 11 2.75 11.81 18.35
N HIS A 12 3.52 12.41 17.42
CA HIS A 12 4.99 12.28 17.34
C HIS A 12 5.46 10.81 17.25
N LEU A 13 4.60 9.92 16.74
CA LEU A 13 4.85 8.49 16.61
C LEU A 13 5.61 8.15 15.31
N THR A 14 5.80 9.12 14.43
CA THR A 14 6.56 8.98 13.18
C THR A 14 8.01 8.53 13.39
N ASP A 15 8.57 8.74 14.58
CA ASP A 15 9.97 8.42 14.92
C ASP A 15 10.25 6.91 15.05
N ARG A 16 9.21 6.07 15.11
CA ARG A 16 9.38 4.61 15.15
C ARG A 16 9.02 3.96 13.81
N VAL A 17 9.98 3.18 13.31
CA VAL A 17 9.84 2.35 12.10
C VAL A 17 8.60 1.44 12.16
N GLU A 18 8.20 1.02 13.36
CA GLU A 18 7.01 0.22 13.64
C GLU A 18 5.72 0.86 13.08
N PHE A 19 5.59 2.19 13.12
CA PHE A 19 4.40 2.87 12.57
C PHE A 19 4.38 2.90 11.03
N SER A 20 5.51 2.67 10.38
CA SER A 20 5.56 2.49 8.92
C SER A 20 4.89 1.17 8.51
N PHE A 21 4.94 0.14 9.35
CA PHE A 21 4.25 -1.13 9.10
C PHE A 21 2.73 -0.96 9.00
N LEU A 22 2.14 -0.10 9.82
CA LEU A 22 0.71 0.20 9.76
C LEU A 22 0.29 0.83 8.43
N ASN A 23 1.16 1.62 7.77
CA ASN A 23 0.88 2.07 6.40
C ASN A 23 0.75 0.87 5.45
N GLY A 24 1.61 -0.14 5.59
CA GLY A 24 1.49 -1.40 4.86
C GLY A 24 0.16 -2.13 5.14
N VAL A 25 -0.29 -2.16 6.40
CA VAL A 25 -1.60 -2.73 6.77
C VAL A 25 -2.76 -1.97 6.12
N VAL A 26 -2.73 -0.63 6.15
CA VAL A 26 -3.75 0.20 5.49
C VAL A 26 -3.74 -0.02 3.97
N LEU A 27 -2.56 -0.20 3.36
CA LEU A 27 -2.43 -0.56 1.95
C LEU A 27 -3.11 -1.91 1.68
N ALA A 28 -2.84 -2.90 2.53
CA ALA A 28 -3.36 -4.24 2.38
C ALA A 28 -4.88 -4.29 2.44
N ILE A 29 -5.47 -3.58 3.42
CA ILE A 29 -6.92 -3.44 3.54
C ILE A 29 -7.49 -2.80 2.26
N GLY A 30 -6.88 -1.72 1.77
CA GLY A 30 -7.32 -1.04 0.55
C GLY A 30 -7.29 -1.94 -0.70
N ILE A 31 -6.21 -2.70 -0.87
CA ILE A 31 -6.07 -3.66 -1.99
C ILE A 31 -7.11 -4.77 -1.88
N CYS A 32 -7.29 -5.39 -0.70
CA CYS A 32 -8.28 -6.43 -0.50
C CYS A 32 -9.70 -5.94 -0.76
N MET A 33 -10.04 -4.73 -0.30
CA MET A 33 -11.33 -4.10 -0.58
C MET A 33 -11.53 -3.83 -2.07
N ALA A 34 -10.51 -3.33 -2.78
CA ALA A 34 -10.59 -3.09 -4.22
C ALA A 34 -10.82 -4.38 -5.02
N ILE A 35 -10.10 -5.45 -4.69
CA ILE A 35 -10.26 -6.77 -5.32
C ILE A 35 -11.64 -7.36 -5.00
N SER A 36 -12.07 -7.32 -3.74
CA SER A 36 -13.39 -7.81 -3.32
C SER A 36 -14.53 -7.06 -4.01
N HIS A 37 -14.43 -5.72 -4.09
CA HIS A 37 -15.40 -4.89 -4.81
C HIS A 37 -15.43 -5.23 -6.31
N TYR A 38 -14.27 -5.40 -6.94
CA TYR A 38 -14.18 -5.79 -8.35
C TYR A 38 -14.86 -7.15 -8.61
N LYS A 39 -14.65 -8.13 -7.72
CA LYS A 39 -15.31 -9.44 -7.79
C LYS A 39 -16.83 -9.32 -7.69
N HIS A 40 -17.33 -8.50 -6.77
CA HIS A 40 -18.77 -8.29 -6.57
C HIS A 40 -19.44 -7.65 -7.79
N VAL A 41 -18.83 -6.61 -8.37
CA VAL A 41 -19.33 -5.93 -9.58
C VAL A 41 -19.33 -6.86 -10.81
N ARG A 42 -18.42 -7.84 -10.85
CA ARG A 42 -18.31 -8.82 -11.94
C ARG A 42 -19.09 -10.12 -11.67
N HIS A 43 -20.06 -10.13 -10.75
CA HIS A 43 -20.91 -11.31 -10.43
C HIS A 43 -20.09 -12.56 -10.11
N ASP A 44 -19.06 -12.45 -9.27
CA ASP A 44 -18.17 -13.55 -8.85
C ASP A 44 -17.34 -14.20 -9.98
N ARG A 45 -17.41 -13.69 -11.21
CA ARG A 45 -16.53 -14.08 -12.33
C ARG A 45 -15.34 -13.14 -12.41
N MET A 46 -14.31 -13.43 -11.64
CA MET A 46 -13.06 -12.68 -11.65
C MET A 46 -11.91 -13.53 -12.22
N PRO A 47 -11.44 -13.23 -13.45
CA PRO A 47 -10.20 -13.81 -13.96
C PRO A 47 -9.02 -13.44 -13.05
N TYR A 48 -8.12 -14.40 -12.82
CA TYR A 48 -7.00 -14.23 -11.88
C TYR A 48 -6.15 -12.98 -12.20
N LEU A 49 -5.79 -12.81 -13.48
CA LEU A 49 -4.94 -11.70 -13.92
C LEU A 49 -5.62 -10.34 -13.75
N HIS A 50 -6.94 -10.27 -13.91
CA HIS A 50 -7.70 -9.03 -13.71
C HIS A 50 -7.71 -8.62 -12.23
N GLY A 51 -8.00 -9.54 -11.32
CA GLY A 51 -7.99 -9.23 -9.89
C GLY A 51 -6.59 -8.85 -9.39
N PHE A 52 -5.55 -9.56 -9.86
CA PHE A 52 -4.16 -9.22 -9.57
C PHE A 52 -3.79 -7.81 -10.09
N GLY A 53 -4.17 -7.49 -11.33
CA GLY A 53 -3.96 -6.18 -11.92
C GLY A 53 -4.68 -5.06 -11.16
N THR A 54 -5.91 -5.29 -10.71
CA THR A 54 -6.67 -4.33 -9.88
C THR A 54 -5.90 -4.01 -8.59
N GLY A 55 -5.31 -5.00 -7.93
CA GLY A 55 -4.53 -4.78 -6.72
C GLY A 55 -3.25 -3.96 -6.96
N ILE A 56 -2.51 -4.24 -8.04
CA ILE A 56 -1.32 -3.46 -8.43
C ILE A 56 -1.69 -2.01 -8.77
N ILE A 57 -2.74 -1.80 -9.57
CA ILE A 57 -3.16 -0.44 -9.95
C ILE A 57 -3.58 0.34 -8.70
N THR A 58 -4.30 -0.31 -7.78
CA THR A 58 -4.71 0.30 -6.51
C THR A 58 -3.50 0.72 -5.68
N SER A 59 -2.45 -0.12 -5.61
CA SER A 59 -1.24 0.22 -4.84
C SER A 59 -0.46 1.38 -5.46
N ILE A 60 -0.35 1.44 -6.79
CA ILE A 60 0.29 2.55 -7.52
C ILE A 60 -0.47 3.85 -7.29
N VAL A 61 -1.79 3.85 -7.43
CA VAL A 61 -2.61 5.06 -7.22
C VAL A 61 -2.50 5.53 -5.77
N ALA A 62 -2.58 4.62 -4.81
CA ALA A 62 -2.43 4.94 -3.40
C ALA A 62 -1.04 5.50 -3.08
N SER A 63 0.02 4.94 -3.66
CA SER A 63 1.40 5.37 -3.42
C SER A 63 1.69 6.74 -4.02
N VAL A 64 1.21 7.02 -5.22
CA VAL A 64 1.36 8.34 -5.86
C VAL A 64 0.59 9.40 -5.07
N ALA A 65 -0.66 9.13 -4.70
CA ALA A 65 -1.47 10.05 -3.91
C ALA A 65 -0.82 10.34 -2.54
N PHE A 66 -0.35 9.30 -1.85
CA PHE A 66 0.32 9.46 -0.56
C PHE A 66 1.69 10.14 -0.68
N GLY A 67 2.48 9.80 -1.70
CA GLY A 67 3.78 10.42 -1.95
C GLY A 67 3.67 11.90 -2.27
N LEU A 68 2.72 12.31 -3.11
CA LEU A 68 2.47 13.73 -3.41
C LEU A 68 2.04 14.49 -2.16
N PHE A 69 1.14 13.91 -1.37
CA PHE A 69 0.76 14.46 -0.08
C PHE A 69 1.97 14.61 0.85
N PHE A 70 2.85 13.60 0.92
CA PHE A 70 4.05 13.64 1.74
C PHE A 70 4.99 14.77 1.32
N VAL A 71 5.22 14.95 0.02
CA VAL A 71 6.03 16.06 -0.50
C VAL A 71 5.45 17.41 -0.05
N ILE A 72 4.15 17.63 -0.25
CA ILE A 72 3.49 18.87 0.19
C ILE A 72 3.65 19.04 1.71
N TYR A 73 3.46 17.98 2.48
CA TYR A 73 3.57 18.03 3.93
C TYR A 73 4.98 18.38 4.42
N THR A 74 6.03 17.88 3.76
CA THR A 74 7.43 18.23 4.09
C THR A 74 7.75 19.71 3.83
N VAL A 75 7.06 20.34 2.88
CA VAL A 75 7.18 21.79 2.64
C VAL A 75 6.51 22.59 3.77
N LEU A 76 5.39 22.10 4.31
CA LEU A 76 4.71 22.75 5.43
C LEU A 76 5.45 22.53 6.76
N ASN A 77 6.08 21.36 6.95
CA ASN A 77 6.77 20.97 8.18
C ASN A 77 8.17 20.40 7.88
N PRO A 78 9.20 21.26 7.72
CA PRO A 78 10.55 20.82 7.38
C PRO A 78 11.19 19.95 8.46
N THR A 79 10.78 20.10 9.73
CA THR A 79 11.27 19.36 10.90
C THR A 79 11.16 17.83 10.74
N ILE A 80 10.21 17.35 9.92
CA ILE A 80 10.04 15.92 9.68
C ILE A 80 11.18 15.35 8.83
N MET A 81 11.66 16.11 7.86
CA MET A 81 12.81 15.66 7.06
C MET A 81 14.07 15.58 7.93
N ASP A 82 14.24 16.50 8.88
CA ASP A 82 15.35 16.46 9.84
C ASP A 82 15.28 15.24 10.76
N GLN A 83 14.09 14.90 11.25
CA GLN A 83 13.86 13.69 12.07
C GLN A 83 14.16 12.41 11.29
N LEU A 84 13.70 12.32 10.03
CA LEU A 84 13.98 11.17 9.18
C LEU A 84 15.48 11.06 8.84
N ARG A 85 16.15 12.18 8.54
CA ARG A 85 17.58 12.22 8.22
C ARG A 85 18.45 11.85 9.43
N ALA A 86 18.09 12.29 10.63
CA ALA A 86 18.81 11.95 11.87
C ALA A 86 18.81 10.44 12.20
N ARG A 87 17.86 9.68 11.64
CA ARG A 87 17.74 8.23 11.82
C ARG A 87 18.04 7.42 10.56
N ASP A 88 18.52 8.06 9.50
CA ASP A 88 18.86 7.34 8.28
C ASP A 88 20.06 6.40 8.54
N LEU A 89 19.77 5.11 8.64
CA LEU A 89 20.73 4.04 8.88
C LEU A 89 21.72 3.89 7.72
N PHE A 90 21.40 4.42 6.54
CA PHE A 90 22.20 4.27 5.33
C PHE A 90 23.13 5.46 5.06
N GLY A 91 23.09 6.52 5.89
CA GLY A 91 24.00 7.67 5.79
C GLY A 91 23.88 8.48 4.49
N PHE A 92 22.80 8.28 3.72
CA PHE A 92 22.53 9.07 2.54
C PHE A 92 21.98 10.44 2.94
N ASP A 93 22.26 11.44 2.11
CA ASP A 93 21.69 12.77 2.27
C ASP A 93 20.20 12.68 1.88
N LEU A 94 19.35 12.31 2.84
CA LEU A 94 17.93 12.08 2.61
C LEU A 94 17.30 13.38 2.10
N SER A 95 16.88 13.36 0.85
CA SER A 95 16.20 14.45 0.16
C SER A 95 14.73 14.09 -0.02
N VAL A 96 13.87 15.11 -0.11
CA VAL A 96 12.43 14.98 -0.36
C VAL A 96 12.15 14.07 -1.56
N THR A 97 12.95 14.19 -2.63
CA THR A 97 12.82 13.38 -3.84
C THR A 97 13.12 11.90 -3.59
N ILE A 98 14.15 11.61 -2.80
CA ILE A 98 14.54 10.23 -2.46
C ILE A 98 13.46 9.60 -1.58
N ALA A 99 12.96 10.34 -0.59
CA ALA A 99 11.88 9.89 0.27
C ALA A 99 10.60 9.59 -0.55
N PHE A 100 10.23 10.47 -1.49
CA PHE A 100 9.11 10.24 -2.39
C PHE A 100 9.29 8.97 -3.23
N LEU A 101 10.47 8.79 -3.84
CA LEU A 101 10.77 7.61 -4.65
C LEU A 101 10.78 6.33 -3.81
N ALA A 102 11.31 6.38 -2.59
CA ALA A 102 11.31 5.26 -1.65
C ALA A 102 9.89 4.85 -1.27
N ILE A 103 9.00 5.81 -0.96
CA ILE A 103 7.59 5.57 -0.66
C ILE A 103 6.89 4.90 -1.85
N LEU A 104 7.12 5.39 -3.06
CA LEU A 104 6.57 4.79 -4.28
C LEU A 104 7.03 3.35 -4.43
N LEU A 105 8.34 3.11 -4.41
CA LEU A 105 8.92 1.79 -4.62
C LEU A 105 8.45 0.79 -3.56
N GLN A 106 8.51 1.17 -2.28
CA GLN A 106 8.08 0.34 -1.16
C GLN A 106 6.61 -0.07 -1.29
N SER A 107 5.74 0.89 -1.64
CA SER A 107 4.30 0.65 -1.74
C SER A 107 3.93 -0.19 -2.95
N VAL A 108 4.60 0.00 -4.09
CA VAL A 108 4.38 -0.81 -5.29
C VAL A 108 4.83 -2.25 -5.04
N MET A 109 6.03 -2.46 -4.49
CA MET A 109 6.53 -3.80 -4.16
C MET A 109 5.62 -4.52 -3.15
N SER A 110 5.25 -3.83 -2.07
CA SER A 110 4.31 -4.37 -1.08
C SER A 110 2.95 -4.67 -1.73
N GLY A 111 2.48 -3.78 -2.60
CA GLY A 111 1.23 -3.96 -3.32
C GLY A 111 1.21 -5.17 -4.23
N VAL A 112 2.32 -5.47 -4.92
CA VAL A 112 2.45 -6.70 -5.73
C VAL A 112 2.32 -7.95 -4.84
N ILE A 113 3.06 -8.00 -3.74
CA ILE A 113 3.03 -9.15 -2.80
C ILE A 113 1.63 -9.32 -2.21
N ILE A 114 1.04 -8.25 -1.70
CA ILE A 114 -0.31 -8.25 -1.14
C ILE A 114 -1.33 -8.69 -2.19
N SER A 115 -1.21 -8.21 -3.43
CA SER A 115 -2.13 -8.58 -4.50
C SER A 115 -2.03 -10.07 -4.82
N LEU A 116 -0.83 -10.67 -4.80
CA LEU A 116 -0.67 -12.12 -4.95
C LEU A 116 -1.37 -12.88 -3.82
N VAL A 117 -1.12 -12.48 -2.56
CA VAL A 117 -1.73 -13.12 -1.39
C VAL A 117 -3.25 -12.98 -1.40
N ALA A 118 -3.77 -11.78 -1.67
CA ALA A 118 -5.19 -11.51 -1.77
C ALA A 118 -5.83 -12.35 -2.88
N MET A 119 -5.17 -12.53 -4.02
CA MET A 119 -5.68 -13.36 -5.10
C MET A 119 -5.74 -14.85 -4.76
N GLN A 120 -4.85 -15.35 -3.90
CA GLN A 120 -4.97 -16.72 -3.37
C GLN A 120 -6.22 -16.87 -2.49
N TYR A 121 -6.58 -15.82 -1.75
CA TYR A 121 -7.76 -15.81 -0.89
C TYR A 121 -9.08 -15.63 -1.68
N PHE A 122 -9.11 -14.73 -2.67
CA PHE A 122 -10.34 -14.36 -3.40
C PHE A 122 -10.65 -15.21 -4.63
N LYS A 123 -9.83 -16.21 -4.95
CA LYS A 123 -9.98 -17.09 -6.13
C LYS A 123 -11.40 -17.65 -6.24
N SER A 124 -12.00 -17.59 -7.44
CA SER A 124 -13.35 -18.14 -7.66
C SER A 124 -13.38 -19.67 -7.52
N PRO A 125 -14.49 -20.28 -7.08
CA PRO A 125 -14.59 -21.73 -6.88
C PRO A 125 -14.53 -22.58 -8.15
N ASP A 126 -14.54 -21.96 -9.34
CA ASP A 126 -14.62 -22.60 -10.67
C ASP A 126 -13.40 -23.50 -11.03
N HIS A 127 -12.50 -23.73 -10.07
CA HIS A 127 -11.34 -24.60 -10.19
C HIS A 127 -11.45 -25.82 -9.26
N LYS A 128 -12.53 -25.95 -8.48
CA LYS A 128 -12.84 -27.20 -7.79
C LYS A 128 -13.28 -28.19 -8.87
N PRO A 129 -12.60 -29.34 -9.06
CA PRO A 129 -13.16 -30.41 -9.86
C PRO A 129 -14.54 -30.75 -9.29
N LEU A 130 -15.49 -31.08 -10.16
CA LEU A 130 -16.88 -31.41 -9.84
C LEU A 130 -16.96 -32.41 -8.67
N GLU A 131 -17.08 -31.91 -7.44
CA GLU A 131 -17.53 -32.70 -6.29
C GLU A 131 -19.05 -32.87 -6.45
N GLY A 132 -19.47 -33.85 -7.26
CA GLY A 132 -20.89 -34.06 -7.51
C GLY A 132 -21.24 -35.00 -8.66
N ILE A 133 -20.44 -36.05 -8.88
CA ILE A 133 -20.86 -37.22 -9.65
C ILE A 133 -20.73 -38.45 -8.75
N GLU A 134 -21.70 -38.60 -7.85
CA GLU A 134 -22.11 -39.87 -7.25
C GLU A 134 -23.57 -40.14 -7.60
#